data_AF-A0A7G8ZJ23-F1
#
_entry.id   AF-A0A7G8ZJ23-F1
#
_cell.length_a   1.000
_cell.length_b   1.000
_cell.length_c   1.000
_cell.angle_alpha   90.00
_cell.angle_beta   90.00
_cell.angle_gamma   90.00
#
_symmetry.space_group_name_H-M   'P 1'
#
loop_
_entity.id
_entity.type
_entity.pdbx_description
1 polymer ?
#
loop_
_entity_poly.entity_id
_entity_poly.type
_entity_poly.pdbx_seq_one_letter_code
_entity_poly.pdbx_strand_id
1 'polypeptide(L)'
;MKRFLIFAVFALFVPAAFAQLPPAPVGDPAHPETVIEFGAPETVIVETQDGDVVFEALIADSDTERQRGLMFRESLADNEGMLFDYQEVQTVSMWMRNTLIPLDLIYIAPNGEVLKIIANARPHSLRSLPSDFPVLGVLEVRGGLTRDAGIRPGDIVRHAIFDNTEVAVSEEDSVTDEDANPDGDVDADVPAAPEEE
;
A
#
# COMPACT_ATOMS: atom_id res chain seq x y z
N MET A 1 0.32 78.40 14.05
CA MET A 1 1.41 77.78 13.27
C MET A 1 2.10 76.73 14.12
N LYS A 2 1.75 75.44 13.98
CA LYS A 2 2.53 74.30 14.49
C LYS A 2 2.37 73.17 13.48
N ARG A 3 3.45 72.85 12.76
CA ARG A 3 3.52 71.75 11.77
C ARG A 3 3.94 70.50 12.52
N PHE A 4 3.12 69.45 12.50
CA PHE A 4 3.50 68.13 13.00
C PHE A 4 4.33 67.40 11.94
N LEU A 5 5.53 66.98 12.31
CA LEU A 5 6.42 66.15 11.51
C LEU A 5 6.14 64.69 11.89
N ILE A 6 5.59 63.90 10.96
CA ILE A 6 5.40 62.45 11.14
C ILE A 6 6.70 61.76 10.72
N PHE A 7 7.35 61.06 11.65
CA PHE A 7 8.45 60.14 11.37
C PHE A 7 7.86 58.82 10.84
N ALA A 8 8.10 58.50 9.58
CA ALA A 8 7.82 57.18 9.02
C ALA A 8 9.07 56.30 9.17
N VAL A 9 9.04 55.35 10.12
CA VAL A 9 10.03 54.28 10.22
C VAL A 9 9.57 53.14 9.31
N PHE A 10 10.19 53.03 8.13
CA PHE A 10 10.04 51.86 7.28
C PHE A 10 10.90 50.72 7.86
N ALA A 11 10.26 49.80 8.57
CA ALA A 11 10.90 48.53 8.93
C ALA A 11 11.03 47.68 7.67
N LEU A 12 12.25 47.61 7.15
CA LEU A 12 12.61 46.78 6.00
C LEU A 12 12.58 45.31 6.44
N PHE A 13 11.45 44.64 6.26
CA PHE A 13 11.34 43.21 6.46
C PHE A 13 11.97 42.52 5.25
N VAL A 14 13.23 42.09 5.36
CA VAL A 14 13.87 41.24 4.37
C VAL A 14 13.33 39.83 4.61
N PRO A 15 12.49 39.27 3.73
CA PRO A 15 12.18 37.85 3.83
C PRO A 15 13.49 37.10 3.61
N ALA A 16 13.96 36.40 4.64
CA ALA A 16 15.00 35.41 4.48
C ALA A 16 14.43 34.31 3.59
N ALA A 17 14.66 34.43 2.28
CA ALA A 17 14.46 33.35 1.35
C ALA A 17 15.42 32.24 1.78
N PHE A 18 14.91 31.26 2.51
CA PHE A 18 15.59 29.99 2.68
C PHE A 18 15.75 29.40 1.28
N ALA A 19 16.92 29.62 0.68
CA ALA A 19 17.29 28.95 -0.54
C ALA A 19 17.36 27.46 -0.21
N GLN A 20 16.32 26.73 -0.59
CA GLN A 20 16.32 25.28 -0.54
C GLN A 20 17.39 24.84 -1.53
N LEU A 21 18.54 24.39 -1.01
CA LEU A 21 19.56 23.79 -1.86
C LEU A 21 18.90 22.62 -2.60
N PRO A 22 19.16 22.46 -3.91
CA PRO A 22 18.74 21.25 -4.59
C PRO A 22 19.32 20.05 -3.84
N PRO A 23 18.57 18.94 -3.68
CA PRO A 23 19.13 17.72 -3.10
C PRO A 23 20.40 17.35 -3.87
N ALA A 24 21.41 16.86 -3.16
CA ALA A 24 22.64 16.39 -3.78
C ALA A 24 22.29 15.40 -4.90
N PRO A 25 23.02 15.39 -6.04
CA PRO A 25 22.77 14.43 -7.09
C PRO A 25 22.96 13.03 -6.50
N VAL A 26 21.86 12.29 -6.38
CA VAL A 26 21.92 10.86 -6.10
C VAL A 26 22.72 10.25 -7.24
N GLY A 27 23.74 9.45 -6.92
CA GLY A 27 24.52 8.75 -7.94
C GLY A 27 23.63 7.90 -8.84
N ASP A 28 24.18 7.38 -9.95
CA ASP A 28 23.43 6.48 -10.85
C ASP A 28 22.76 5.36 -10.02
N PRO A 29 21.41 5.25 -9.99
CA PRO A 29 20.71 4.23 -9.22
C PRO A 29 21.11 2.80 -9.61
N ALA A 30 21.58 2.61 -10.85
CA ALA A 30 22.03 1.32 -11.34
C ALA A 30 23.50 1.01 -10.98
N HIS A 31 24.22 1.91 -10.31
CA HIS A 31 25.59 1.64 -9.85
C HIS A 31 25.56 0.85 -8.52
N PRO A 32 26.38 -0.21 -8.36
CA PRO A 32 26.30 -1.10 -7.19
C PRO A 32 26.61 -0.38 -5.86
N GLU A 33 27.55 0.56 -5.88
CA GLU A 33 27.94 1.36 -4.70
C GLU A 33 26.98 2.52 -4.39
N THR A 34 25.97 2.78 -5.23
CA THR A 34 24.97 3.79 -4.94
C THR A 34 24.03 3.28 -3.86
N VAL A 35 24.02 3.97 -2.73
CA VAL A 35 23.06 3.71 -1.65
C VAL A 35 21.77 4.44 -1.97
N ILE A 36 20.68 3.69 -2.07
CA ILE A 36 19.31 4.21 -2.14
C ILE A 36 18.65 3.83 -0.82
N GLU A 37 18.21 4.84 -0.07
CA GLU A 37 17.44 4.63 1.15
C GLU A 37 15.97 4.51 0.77
N PHE A 38 15.37 3.37 1.06
CA PHE A 38 13.92 3.19 0.98
C PHE A 38 13.32 3.45 2.36
N GLY A 39 12.02 3.78 2.41
CA GLY A 39 11.26 3.80 3.66
C GLY A 39 11.25 2.45 4.39
N ALA A 40 10.64 2.44 5.58
CA ALA A 40 10.30 1.17 6.22
C ALA A 40 9.35 0.36 5.32
N PRO A 41 9.41 -0.98 5.31
CA PRO A 41 8.42 -1.79 4.61
C PRO A 41 7.00 -1.47 5.11
N GLU A 42 6.04 -1.51 4.18
CA GLU A 42 4.62 -1.35 4.43
C GLU A 42 3.87 -2.65 4.11
N THR A 43 2.81 -2.92 4.85
CA THR A 43 2.00 -4.12 4.67
C THR A 43 1.15 -4.01 3.40
N VAL A 44 1.31 -4.95 2.48
CA VAL A 44 0.50 -5.12 1.27
C VAL A 44 -0.22 -6.45 1.36
N ILE A 45 -1.54 -6.45 1.21
CA ILE A 45 -2.36 -7.67 1.27
C ILE A 45 -2.88 -7.97 -0.13
N VAL A 46 -2.79 -9.22 -0.57
CA VAL A 46 -3.42 -9.71 -1.80
C VAL A 46 -4.55 -10.65 -1.41
N GLU A 47 -5.78 -10.22 -1.63
CA GLU A 47 -6.99 -11.01 -1.42
C GLU A 47 -7.13 -12.00 -2.57
N THR A 48 -6.96 -13.29 -2.27
CA THR A 48 -7.12 -14.37 -3.25
C THR A 48 -8.34 -15.23 -2.91
N GLN A 49 -8.73 -16.11 -3.83
CA GLN A 49 -9.80 -17.09 -3.58
C GLN A 49 -9.45 -18.10 -2.48
N ASP A 50 -8.16 -18.35 -2.26
CA ASP A 50 -7.65 -19.33 -1.30
C ASP A 50 -7.31 -18.69 0.07
N GLY A 51 -7.51 -17.38 0.21
CA GLY A 51 -7.22 -16.58 1.40
C GLY A 51 -6.21 -15.46 1.14
N ASP A 52 -6.04 -14.60 2.13
CA ASP A 52 -5.19 -13.43 2.02
C ASP A 52 -3.71 -13.80 2.07
N VAL A 53 -2.92 -13.19 1.19
CA VAL A 53 -1.46 -13.28 1.17
C VAL A 53 -0.88 -11.95 1.60
N VAL A 54 -0.05 -11.95 2.64
CA VAL A 54 0.49 -10.73 3.25
C VAL A 54 1.97 -10.57 2.91
N PHE A 55 2.33 -9.38 2.46
CA PHE A 55 3.69 -8.96 2.15
C PHE A 55 4.10 -7.75 2.98
N GLU A 56 5.36 -7.73 3.40
CA GLU A 56 6.06 -6.55 3.85
C GLU A 56 6.84 -5.99 2.66
N ALA A 57 6.32 -4.95 2.02
CA ALA A 57 6.84 -4.42 0.78
C ALA A 57 7.54 -3.08 0.99
N LEU A 58 8.73 -2.91 0.42
CA LEU A 58 9.30 -1.58 0.29
C LEU A 58 8.54 -0.79 -0.78
N ILE A 59 8.31 0.49 -0.53
CA ILE A 59 7.65 1.37 -1.50
C ILE A 59 8.70 2.09 -2.34
N ALA A 60 8.51 2.05 -3.66
CA ALA A 60 9.31 2.80 -4.62
C ALA A 60 8.43 3.87 -5.27
N ASP A 61 8.38 5.06 -4.66
CA ASP A 61 7.50 6.17 -5.07
C ASP A 61 8.25 7.27 -5.85
N SER A 62 9.58 7.28 -5.80
CA SER A 62 10.41 8.19 -6.57
C SER A 62 10.99 7.55 -7.84
N ASP A 63 11.34 8.37 -8.82
CA ASP A 63 12.00 7.89 -10.06
C ASP A 63 13.30 7.12 -9.77
N THR A 64 14.04 7.55 -8.74
CA THR A 64 15.31 6.94 -8.34
C THR A 64 15.09 5.56 -7.74
N GLU A 65 14.13 5.42 -6.83
CA GLU A 65 13.78 4.14 -6.21
C GLU A 65 13.21 3.17 -7.24
N ARG A 66 12.30 3.64 -8.11
CA ARG A 66 11.76 2.80 -9.20
C ARG A 66 12.85 2.35 -10.18
N GLN A 67 13.81 3.22 -10.50
CA GLN A 67 14.95 2.83 -11.34
C GLN A 67 15.86 1.81 -10.66
N ARG A 68 16.06 1.92 -9.34
CA ARG A 68 16.85 0.97 -8.55
C ARG A 68 16.15 -0.38 -8.43
N GLY A 69 14.85 -0.38 -8.13
CA GLY A 69 14.07 -1.58 -7.84
C GLY A 69 14.79 -2.53 -6.87
N LEU A 70 14.73 -3.82 -7.17
CA LEU A 70 15.43 -4.89 -6.43
C LEU A 70 16.83 -5.23 -6.99
N MET A 71 17.48 -4.30 -7.71
CA MET A 71 18.84 -4.52 -8.23
C MET A 71 19.81 -4.94 -7.11
N PHE A 72 20.71 -5.86 -7.44
CA PHE A 72 21.80 -6.35 -6.59
C PHE A 72 21.38 -7.09 -5.31
N ARG A 73 20.07 -7.31 -5.06
CA ARG A 73 19.65 -8.20 -3.97
C ARG A 73 19.92 -9.66 -4.31
N GLU A 74 20.53 -10.38 -3.37
CA GLU A 74 20.87 -11.79 -3.52
C GLU A 74 19.71 -12.72 -3.12
N SER A 75 18.74 -12.22 -2.35
CA SER A 75 17.57 -12.95 -1.88
C SER A 75 16.38 -12.02 -1.65
N LEU A 76 15.18 -12.60 -1.62
CA LEU A 76 13.92 -11.98 -1.20
C LEU A 76 13.07 -13.06 -0.53
N ALA A 77 12.61 -12.82 0.70
CA ALA A 77 11.80 -13.80 1.42
C ALA A 77 10.39 -13.93 0.83
N ASP A 78 9.68 -15.01 1.18
CA ASP A 78 8.33 -15.28 0.64
C ASP A 78 7.29 -14.23 1.06
N ASN A 79 7.49 -13.54 2.17
CA ASN A 79 6.62 -12.48 2.67
C ASN A 79 7.18 -11.08 2.40
N GLU A 80 8.18 -10.93 1.54
CA GLU A 80 8.77 -9.64 1.18
C GLU A 80 8.46 -9.28 -0.26
N GLY A 81 8.40 -7.97 -0.53
CA GLY A 81 8.23 -7.47 -1.88
C GLY A 81 8.72 -6.04 -2.08
N MET A 82 8.43 -5.50 -3.25
CA MET A 82 8.54 -4.08 -3.53
C MET A 82 7.32 -3.62 -4.34
N LEU A 83 6.64 -2.60 -3.84
CA LEU A 83 5.51 -1.97 -4.51
C LEU A 83 5.98 -0.66 -5.16
N PHE A 84 5.92 -0.66 -6.49
CA PHE A 84 6.22 0.52 -7.31
C PHE A 84 4.95 1.35 -7.39
N ASP A 85 4.98 2.55 -6.83
CA ASP A 85 3.91 3.54 -6.97
C ASP A 85 4.26 4.49 -8.12
N TYR A 86 3.43 4.54 -9.16
CA TYR A 86 3.64 5.44 -10.29
C TYR A 86 2.98 6.80 -10.14
N GLN A 87 2.17 7.02 -9.08
CA GLN A 87 1.40 8.23 -8.76
C GLN A 87 0.35 8.64 -9.80
N GLU A 88 0.56 8.29 -11.07
CA GLU A 88 -0.33 8.51 -12.18
C GLU A 88 -0.59 7.20 -12.93
N VAL A 89 -1.85 7.02 -13.36
CA VAL A 89 -2.29 5.85 -14.10
C VAL A 89 -1.70 5.87 -15.51
N GLN A 90 -0.82 4.91 -15.81
CA GLN A 90 -0.08 4.88 -17.06
C GLN A 90 0.33 3.47 -17.47
N THR A 91 0.62 3.27 -18.75
CA THR A 91 1.24 2.03 -19.23
C THR A 91 2.73 2.05 -18.92
N VAL A 92 3.23 1.02 -18.25
CA VAL A 92 4.62 0.94 -17.80
C VAL A 92 5.30 -0.30 -18.36
N SER A 93 6.63 -0.32 -18.32
CA SER A 93 7.39 -1.53 -18.64
C SER A 93 8.53 -1.73 -17.65
N MET A 94 8.69 -2.97 -17.22
CA MET A 94 9.72 -3.41 -16.30
C MET A 94 10.83 -4.15 -17.05
N TRP A 95 11.95 -4.34 -16.37
CA TRP A 95 13.07 -5.16 -16.82
C TRP A 95 13.77 -5.77 -15.60
N MET A 96 14.74 -6.64 -15.85
CA MET A 96 15.50 -7.32 -14.80
C MET A 96 16.98 -6.89 -14.82
N ARG A 97 17.27 -5.67 -15.30
CA ARG A 97 18.64 -5.14 -15.35
C ARG A 97 19.24 -5.18 -13.95
N ASN A 98 20.40 -5.82 -13.77
CA ASN A 98 21.10 -5.96 -12.49
C ASN A 98 20.31 -6.65 -11.35
N THR A 99 19.15 -7.26 -11.63
CA THR A 99 18.40 -8.07 -10.67
C THR A 99 18.92 -9.50 -10.68
N LEU A 100 19.36 -10.01 -9.53
CA LEU A 100 20.07 -11.30 -9.41
C LEU A 100 19.12 -12.48 -9.20
N ILE A 101 17.94 -12.21 -8.64
CA ILE A 101 16.91 -13.19 -8.31
C ILE A 101 15.76 -13.17 -9.33
N PRO A 102 15.10 -14.31 -9.60
CA PRO A 102 13.89 -14.31 -10.41
C PRO A 102 12.76 -13.63 -9.62
N LEU A 103 11.90 -12.89 -10.33
CA LEU A 103 10.77 -12.17 -9.74
C LEU A 103 9.47 -12.51 -10.47
N ASP A 104 8.36 -12.44 -9.76
CA ASP A 104 7.04 -12.31 -10.37
C ASP A 104 6.66 -10.82 -10.38
N LEU A 105 6.17 -10.33 -11.51
CA LEU A 105 5.72 -8.95 -11.69
C LEU A 105 4.20 -8.91 -11.74
N ILE A 106 3.57 -8.28 -10.75
CA ILE A 106 2.12 -8.19 -10.61
C ILE A 106 1.71 -6.76 -10.97
N TYR A 107 1.04 -6.56 -12.09
CA TYR A 107 0.59 -5.27 -12.59
C TYR A 107 -0.80 -4.95 -12.06
N ILE A 108 -0.97 -3.79 -11.42
CA ILE A 108 -2.13 -3.49 -10.59
C ILE A 108 -2.84 -2.22 -11.07
N ALA A 109 -4.15 -2.32 -11.25
CA ALA A 109 -5.02 -1.22 -11.62
C ALA A 109 -5.18 -0.20 -10.48
N PRO A 110 -5.71 1.01 -10.75
CA PRO A 110 -5.85 2.05 -9.71
C PRO A 110 -6.75 1.67 -8.53
N ASN A 111 -7.70 0.75 -8.73
CA ASN A 111 -8.58 0.22 -7.68
C ASN A 111 -7.98 -0.99 -6.92
N GLY A 112 -6.72 -1.35 -7.21
CA GLY A 112 -6.04 -2.50 -6.62
C GLY A 112 -6.23 -3.83 -7.35
N GLU A 113 -7.01 -3.90 -8.43
CA GLU A 113 -7.19 -5.15 -9.18
C GLU A 113 -5.90 -5.60 -9.88
N VAL A 114 -5.52 -6.87 -9.73
CA VAL A 114 -4.42 -7.48 -10.49
C VAL A 114 -4.85 -7.65 -11.95
N LEU A 115 -4.23 -6.90 -12.87
CA LEU A 115 -4.54 -6.99 -14.31
C LEU A 115 -3.73 -8.07 -15.02
N LYS A 116 -2.47 -8.23 -14.63
CA LYS A 116 -1.53 -9.10 -15.32
C LYS A 116 -0.43 -9.55 -14.38
N ILE A 117 0.01 -10.80 -14.57
CA ILE A 117 1.18 -11.35 -13.88
C ILE A 117 2.18 -11.83 -14.93
N ILE A 118 3.44 -11.42 -14.78
CA ILE A 118 4.57 -12.03 -15.49
C ILE A 118 5.37 -12.81 -14.46
N ALA A 119 5.15 -14.13 -14.44
CA ALA A 119 5.86 -15.00 -13.51
C ALA A 119 7.27 -15.34 -13.99
N ASN A 120 8.19 -15.54 -13.04
CA ASN A 120 9.57 -15.96 -13.26
C ASN A 120 10.31 -15.10 -14.29
N ALA A 121 10.21 -13.78 -14.16
CA ALA A 121 11.02 -12.83 -14.89
C ALA A 121 12.52 -13.18 -14.69
N ARG A 122 13.27 -13.23 -15.79
CA ARG A 122 14.62 -13.80 -15.80
C ARG A 122 15.64 -12.79 -15.28
N PRO A 123 16.50 -13.17 -14.31
CA PRO A 123 17.61 -12.33 -13.86
C PRO A 123 18.43 -11.75 -15.01
N HIS A 124 18.91 -10.52 -14.84
CA HIS A 124 19.72 -9.76 -15.82
C HIS A 124 19.08 -9.47 -17.19
N SER A 125 17.83 -9.91 -17.44
CA SER A 125 17.16 -9.68 -18.72
C SER A 125 16.82 -8.21 -18.94
N LEU A 126 17.26 -7.65 -20.08
CA LEU A 126 16.87 -6.30 -20.54
C LEU A 126 15.62 -6.32 -21.43
N ARG A 127 15.00 -7.49 -21.63
CA ARG A 127 13.74 -7.59 -22.37
C ARG A 127 12.68 -6.74 -21.66
N SER A 128 12.02 -5.86 -22.43
CA SER A 128 10.85 -5.11 -21.99
C SER A 128 9.74 -6.05 -21.54
N LEU A 129 9.21 -5.83 -20.34
CA LEU A 129 8.09 -6.54 -19.75
C LEU A 129 6.95 -5.52 -19.55
N PRO A 130 6.11 -5.29 -20.56
CA PRO A 130 5.08 -4.25 -20.51
C PRO A 130 3.87 -4.69 -19.66
N SER A 131 3.18 -3.71 -19.07
CA SER A 131 1.91 -3.91 -18.37
C SER A 131 0.75 -4.28 -19.32
N ASP A 132 0.85 -3.91 -20.60
CA ASP A 132 -0.20 -3.97 -21.64
C ASP A 132 -1.45 -3.09 -21.39
N PHE A 133 -1.67 -2.68 -20.14
CA PHE A 133 -2.79 -1.82 -19.71
C PHE A 133 -2.29 -0.68 -18.83
N PRO A 134 -3.05 0.44 -18.70
CA PRO A 134 -2.76 1.46 -17.72
C PRO A 134 -2.85 0.90 -16.29
N VAL A 135 -1.83 1.13 -15.49
CA VAL A 135 -1.69 0.64 -14.12
C VAL A 135 -1.35 1.82 -13.20
N LEU A 136 -1.64 1.66 -11.90
CA LEU A 136 -1.16 2.59 -10.88
C LEU A 136 0.09 2.06 -10.18
N GLY A 137 0.21 0.73 -10.07
CA GLY A 137 1.32 0.11 -9.38
C GLY A 137 1.77 -1.22 -9.97
N VAL A 138 2.96 -1.64 -9.55
CA VAL A 138 3.51 -2.97 -9.81
C VAL A 138 4.05 -3.53 -8.50
N LEU A 139 3.64 -4.73 -8.12
CA LEU A 139 4.21 -5.46 -6.99
C LEU A 139 5.20 -6.50 -7.52
N GLU A 140 6.46 -6.39 -7.11
CA GLU A 140 7.50 -7.39 -7.31
C GLU A 140 7.60 -8.32 -6.10
N VAL A 141 7.53 -9.63 -6.32
CA VAL A 141 7.73 -10.67 -5.30
C VAL A 141 8.67 -11.75 -5.83
N ARG A 142 9.08 -12.69 -4.98
CA ARG A 142 9.96 -13.79 -5.39
C ARG A 142 9.36 -14.56 -6.58
N GLY A 143 10.19 -14.89 -7.57
CA GLY A 143 9.79 -15.65 -8.75
C GLY A 143 9.14 -16.99 -8.40
N GLY A 144 7.98 -17.25 -9.00
CA GLY A 144 7.14 -18.44 -8.80
C GLY A 144 6.15 -18.33 -7.64
N LEU A 145 6.27 -17.31 -6.78
CA LEU A 145 5.43 -17.19 -5.60
C LEU A 145 3.95 -16.98 -5.93
N THR A 146 3.63 -16.24 -6.99
CA THR A 146 2.22 -16.02 -7.39
C THR A 146 1.50 -17.33 -7.65
N ARG A 147 2.17 -18.29 -8.30
CA ARG A 147 1.64 -19.64 -8.50
C ARG A 147 1.50 -20.39 -7.18
N ASP A 148 2.52 -20.34 -6.33
CA ASP A 148 2.56 -21.10 -5.08
C ASP A 148 1.50 -20.61 -4.08
N ALA A 149 1.20 -19.30 -4.10
CA ALA A 149 0.22 -18.63 -3.24
C ALA A 149 -1.17 -18.44 -3.88
N GLY A 150 -1.39 -18.96 -5.10
CA GLY A 150 -2.71 -18.90 -5.75
C GLY A 150 -3.10 -17.56 -6.36
N ILE A 151 -2.22 -16.56 -6.36
CA ILE A 151 -2.46 -15.19 -6.85
C ILE A 151 -2.65 -15.17 -8.38
N ARG A 152 -3.71 -14.52 -8.85
CA ARG A 152 -4.17 -14.51 -10.25
C ARG A 152 -4.67 -13.12 -10.66
N PRO A 153 -4.75 -12.84 -11.98
CA PRO A 153 -5.50 -11.69 -12.47
C PRO A 153 -6.95 -11.72 -11.97
N GLY A 154 -7.44 -10.55 -11.53
CA GLY A 154 -8.74 -10.36 -10.88
C GLY A 154 -8.70 -10.32 -9.35
N ASP A 155 -7.62 -10.80 -8.72
CA ASP A 155 -7.42 -10.66 -7.27
C ASP A 155 -7.21 -9.19 -6.88
N ILE A 156 -7.44 -8.85 -5.60
CA ILE A 156 -7.38 -7.47 -5.11
C ILE A 156 -6.16 -7.26 -4.24
N VAL A 157 -5.33 -6.28 -4.60
CA VAL A 157 -4.23 -5.78 -3.78
C VAL A 157 -4.73 -4.61 -2.93
N ARG A 158 -4.63 -4.77 -1.60
CA ARG A 158 -4.96 -3.75 -0.60
C ARG A 158 -3.70 -3.01 -0.19
N HIS A 159 -3.69 -1.70 -0.42
CA HIS A 159 -2.66 -0.78 0.05
C HIS A 159 -3.15 0.67 -0.06
N ALA A 160 -2.59 1.58 0.73
CA ALA A 160 -3.02 2.99 0.76
C ALA A 160 -2.95 3.68 -0.62
N ILE A 161 -2.01 3.28 -1.49
CA ILE A 161 -1.85 3.85 -2.83
C ILE A 161 -3.06 3.60 -3.75
N PHE A 162 -3.86 2.56 -3.46
CA PHE A 162 -5.03 2.19 -4.26
C PHE A 162 -6.36 2.72 -3.67
N ASP A 163 -6.29 3.50 -2.57
CA ASP A 163 -7.44 4.06 -1.87
C ASP A 163 -8.52 3.00 -1.52
N ASN A 164 -8.06 1.80 -1.14
CA ASN A 164 -8.91 0.61 -0.98
C ASN A 164 -8.67 -0.17 0.33
N THR A 165 -8.11 0.48 1.35
CA THR A 165 -7.74 -0.17 2.63
C THR A 165 -8.90 -0.33 3.61
N GLU A 166 -10.05 0.29 3.36
CA GLU A 166 -11.26 0.04 4.15
C GLU A 166 -11.85 -1.32 3.78
N VAL A 167 -11.81 -2.25 4.73
CA VAL A 167 -12.56 -3.50 4.64
C VAL A 167 -14.04 -3.12 4.69
N ALA A 168 -14.77 -3.38 3.62
CA ALA A 168 -16.23 -3.30 3.64
C ALA A 168 -16.74 -4.29 4.69
N VAL A 169 -17.09 -3.79 5.87
CA VAL A 169 -17.84 -4.55 6.86
C VAL A 169 -19.22 -4.76 6.24
N SER A 170 -19.53 -5.97 5.82
CA SER A 170 -20.88 -6.34 5.43
C SER A 170 -21.79 -6.15 6.64
N GLU A 171 -22.61 -5.11 6.63
CA GLU A 171 -23.74 -4.92 7.54
C GLU A 171 -24.84 -5.96 7.22
N GLU A 172 -24.58 -7.23 7.51
CA GLU A 172 -25.59 -8.29 7.55
C GLU A 172 -25.61 -8.90 8.96
N ASP A 173 -26.12 -8.12 9.91
CA ASP A 173 -26.79 -8.65 11.10
C ASP A 173 -27.86 -7.63 11.53
N SER A 174 -28.83 -7.38 10.65
CA SER A 174 -30.10 -6.79 11.03
C SER A 174 -30.99 -7.88 11.64
N VAL A 175 -30.78 -8.18 12.92
CA VAL A 175 -31.82 -8.81 13.74
C VAL A 175 -32.53 -7.69 14.50
N THR A 176 -33.66 -7.26 13.96
CA THR A 176 -34.64 -6.48 14.73
C THR A 176 -35.36 -7.43 15.67
N ASP A 177 -34.91 -7.52 16.92
CA ASP A 177 -35.72 -8.04 18.02
C ASP A 177 -36.73 -6.94 18.41
N GLU A 178 -37.79 -6.83 17.61
CA GLU A 178 -38.97 -6.02 17.93
C GLU A 178 -40.14 -6.97 18.16
N ASP A 179 -40.24 -7.53 19.36
CA ASP A 179 -41.51 -8.02 19.89
C ASP A 179 -41.55 -7.93 21.44
N ALA A 180 -42.47 -7.07 21.88
CA ALA A 180 -43.19 -7.03 23.16
C ALA A 180 -42.50 -6.47 24.43
N ASN A 181 -42.79 -5.19 24.65
CA ASN A 181 -42.70 -4.40 25.89
C ASN A 181 -43.57 -4.97 27.04
N PRO A 182 -43.29 -4.61 28.32
CA PRO A 182 -43.73 -5.28 29.54
C PRO A 182 -44.98 -4.63 30.19
N ASP A 183 -45.34 -5.20 31.35
CA ASP A 183 -46.14 -4.64 32.46
C ASP A 183 -47.51 -5.30 32.70
N GLY A 184 -47.61 -5.90 33.90
CA GLY A 184 -48.83 -6.48 34.45
C GLY A 184 -48.57 -7.18 35.79
N ASP A 185 -48.14 -6.45 36.81
CA ASP A 185 -48.17 -6.86 38.23
C ASP A 185 -49.58 -7.28 38.66
N VAL A 186 -49.72 -8.38 39.44
CA VAL A 186 -50.52 -8.43 40.68
C VAL A 186 -50.05 -9.60 41.58
N ASP A 187 -49.76 -9.26 42.84
CA ASP A 187 -49.46 -10.11 43.99
C ASP A 187 -50.52 -11.19 44.34
N ALA A 188 -50.10 -12.30 44.97
CA ALA A 188 -50.53 -12.69 46.34
C ALA A 188 -50.14 -14.13 46.74
N ASP A 189 -49.44 -14.19 47.89
CA ASP A 189 -49.54 -15.14 49.01
C ASP A 189 -49.23 -16.66 48.92
N VAL A 190 -48.22 -16.99 49.74
CA VAL A 190 -47.75 -18.21 50.45
C VAL A 190 -48.93 -18.92 51.21
N PRO A 191 -48.94 -20.24 51.61
CA PRO A 191 -47.84 -21.05 52.16
C PRO A 191 -47.67 -22.55 51.80
N ALA A 192 -46.46 -22.99 52.18
CA ALA A 192 -45.87 -24.28 52.52
C ALA A 192 -46.70 -25.53 52.92
N ALA A 193 -46.16 -26.69 52.46
CA ALA A 193 -46.02 -28.03 53.11
C ALA A 193 -47.30 -28.87 53.37
N PRO A 194 -47.23 -30.23 53.47
CA PRO A 194 -46.06 -31.05 53.88
C PRO A 194 -45.74 -32.32 53.06
N GLU A 195 -44.64 -32.96 53.50
CA GLU A 195 -44.04 -34.25 53.13
C GLU A 195 -44.89 -35.47 53.55
N GLU A 196 -44.95 -36.49 52.67
CA GLU A 196 -45.17 -37.94 52.90
C GLU A 196 -44.44 -38.61 51.70
N GLU A 197 -43.57 -39.63 51.77
CA GLU A 197 -43.43 -40.81 52.64
C GLU A 197 -41.95 -41.14 52.98
#